data_AF-A0A914M529-F1
#
_entry.id   AF-A0A914M529-F1
#
_cell.length_a   1.000
_cell.length_b   1.000
_cell.length_c   1.000
_cell.angle_alpha   90.00
_cell.angle_beta   90.00
_cell.angle_gamma   90.00
#
_symmetry.space_group_name_H-M   'P 1'
#
loop_
_entity.id
_entity.type
_entity.pdbx_description
1 polymer ?
#
loop_
_entity_poly.entity_id
_entity_poly.type
_entity_poly.pdbx_seq_one_letter_code
_entity_poly.pdbx_strand_id
1 'polypeptide(L)'
;MILMAIFRLSFITNYISDSLISGFTTGAAVHVLTSQLDKLIGVKVKSYGGPGLVLFMWKDLFNSASNINIFTVCISIFGLIFLSIGRDWINPIFRKRFKIPLPLELFLVIAAIILSATVGLKKNYGVRIVENVPQGMPNYSIPRLTLLRHIWLDSLSISIICYAFLFSLGKTFSKKHKYKLNANQELYALSMCSIISSLFPVFPFGASLSRSALCEITGAKTQFHALFSSALLLVVILWIGPLLEPLPIAVLGCIVVVSLKPLFLQFKELPKLWKINLFDFLIWIIAFTTTAFLNITFGLIISLFFSILSIILKEQWPKFSRIGGDNEAEGVFRPLNLYNALSDPGIQINAQIWRFEAPLHFGNASKLVDSVAEICQKILKNSSSIGNSDNVKVLNKFDDTGEEKVNFGRINIIKM
;
A
#
# COMPACT_ATOMS: atom_id res chain seq x y z
N MET A 1 18.43 1.10 -2.04
CA MET A 1 18.06 -0.33 -2.11
C MET A 1 19.21 -1.28 -1.80
N ILE A 2 20.37 -1.22 -2.47
CA ILE A 2 21.45 -2.20 -2.23
C ILE A 2 21.93 -2.28 -0.78
N LEU A 3 22.09 -1.13 -0.11
CA LEU A 3 22.39 -1.08 1.33
C LEU A 3 21.30 -1.79 2.15
N MET A 4 20.03 -1.58 1.81
CA MET A 4 18.92 -2.30 2.46
C MET A 4 19.01 -3.81 2.24
N ALA A 5 19.46 -4.26 1.07
CA ALA A 5 19.66 -5.68 0.77
C ALA A 5 20.80 -6.28 1.61
N ILE A 6 21.94 -5.59 1.67
CA ILE A 6 23.13 -5.99 2.44
C ILE A 6 22.79 -6.10 3.94
N PHE A 7 22.12 -5.08 4.48
CA PHE A 7 21.68 -5.07 5.88
C PHE A 7 20.42 -5.92 6.13
N ARG A 8 19.93 -6.66 5.13
CA ARG A 8 18.73 -7.52 5.23
C ARG A 8 17.52 -6.79 5.82
N LEU A 9 17.35 -5.52 5.43
CA LEU A 9 16.21 -4.67 5.83
C LEU A 9 14.90 -5.05 5.11
N SER A 10 14.80 -6.27 4.57
CA SER A 10 13.57 -6.79 3.98
C SER A 10 12.44 -6.93 5.00
N PHE A 11 12.76 -6.95 6.30
CA PHE A 11 11.75 -7.00 7.35
C PHE A 11 10.87 -5.74 7.39
N ILE A 12 11.36 -4.59 6.89
CA ILE A 12 10.61 -3.32 6.88
C ILE A 12 9.28 -3.48 6.14
N THR A 13 9.22 -4.31 5.09
CA THR A 13 7.98 -4.54 4.36
C THR A 13 6.93 -5.31 5.16
N ASN A 14 7.29 -5.96 6.26
CA ASN A 14 6.30 -6.59 7.15
C ASN A 14 5.50 -5.56 7.95
N TYR A 15 6.04 -4.36 8.15
CA TYR A 15 5.36 -3.26 8.85
C TYR A 15 4.50 -2.39 7.92
N ILE A 16 4.59 -2.62 6.61
CA ILE A 16 3.79 -1.93 5.60
C ILE A 16 2.52 -2.75 5.38
N SER A 17 1.42 -2.33 6.00
CA SER A 17 0.13 -3.02 5.87
C SER A 17 -0.46 -2.88 4.47
N ASP A 18 -1.29 -3.86 4.07
CA ASP A 18 -2.00 -3.81 2.79
C ASP A 18 -2.91 -2.56 2.71
N SER A 19 -3.50 -2.15 3.84
CA SER A 19 -4.29 -0.92 3.97
C SER A 19 -3.47 0.35 3.71
N LEU A 20 -2.22 0.40 4.19
CA LEU A 20 -1.31 1.51 3.92
C LEU A 20 -0.98 1.60 2.42
N ILE A 21 -0.60 0.47 1.79
CA ILE A 21 -0.26 0.44 0.35
C ILE A 21 -1.47 0.86 -0.49
N SER A 22 -2.65 0.35 -0.17
CA SER A 22 -3.92 0.68 -0.83
C SER A 22 -4.21 2.20 -0.73
N GLY A 23 -4.24 2.75 0.49
CA GLY A 23 -4.50 4.18 0.70
C GLY A 23 -3.44 5.10 0.03
N PHE A 24 -2.16 4.75 0.17
CA PHE A 24 -1.05 5.47 -0.44
C PHE A 24 -1.11 5.46 -1.97
N THR A 25 -1.29 4.28 -2.59
CA THR A 25 -1.35 4.18 -4.06
C THR A 25 -2.59 4.85 -4.64
N THR A 26 -3.71 4.84 -3.93
CA THR A 26 -4.91 5.62 -4.28
C THR A 26 -4.62 7.13 -4.20
N GLY A 27 -3.93 7.60 -3.16
CA GLY A 27 -3.50 9.00 -3.05
C GLY A 27 -2.55 9.41 -4.17
N ALA A 28 -1.57 8.57 -4.50
CA ALA A 28 -0.66 8.78 -5.63
C ALA A 28 -1.42 8.81 -6.97
N ALA A 29 -2.47 8.00 -7.14
CA ALA A 29 -3.32 8.04 -8.33
C ALA A 29 -4.02 9.39 -8.52
N VAL A 30 -4.35 10.12 -7.44
CA VAL A 30 -4.90 11.49 -7.52
C VAL A 30 -3.87 12.48 -8.10
N HIS A 31 -2.60 12.39 -7.69
CA HIS A 31 -1.52 13.18 -8.27
C HIS A 31 -1.35 12.89 -9.75
N VAL A 32 -1.29 11.60 -10.12
CA VAL A 32 -1.14 11.20 -11.52
C VAL A 32 -2.33 11.69 -12.35
N LEU A 33 -3.56 11.50 -11.86
CA LEU A 33 -4.78 11.98 -12.53
C LEU A 33 -4.73 13.49 -12.76
N THR A 34 -4.39 14.27 -11.72
CA THR A 34 -4.26 15.73 -11.79
C THR A 34 -3.22 16.14 -12.84
N SER A 35 -2.08 15.44 -12.92
CA SER A 35 -1.04 15.68 -13.92
C SER A 35 -1.38 15.23 -15.36
N GLN A 36 -2.51 14.54 -15.57
CA GLN A 36 -3.01 14.23 -16.91
C GLN A 36 -4.11 15.18 -17.36
N LEU A 37 -4.77 15.92 -16.45
CA LEU A 37 -5.90 16.78 -16.80
C LEU A 37 -5.49 17.89 -17.79
N ASP A 38 -4.31 18.47 -17.61
CA ASP A 38 -3.76 19.48 -18.52
C ASP A 38 -3.63 18.92 -19.95
N LYS A 39 -3.16 17.67 -20.10
CA LYS A 39 -3.02 16.95 -21.38
C LYS A 39 -4.37 16.68 -22.04
N LEU A 40 -5.37 16.25 -21.27
CA LEU A 40 -6.71 15.95 -21.76
C LEU A 40 -7.44 17.21 -22.26
N ILE A 41 -7.20 18.34 -21.59
CA ILE A 41 -7.84 19.62 -21.90
C ILE A 41 -7.05 20.41 -22.97
N GLY A 42 -5.76 20.10 -23.16
CA GLY A 42 -4.91 20.75 -24.15
C GLY A 42 -4.22 22.03 -23.66
N VAL A 43 -4.24 22.30 -22.35
CA VAL A 43 -3.63 23.49 -21.75
C VAL A 43 -2.23 23.22 -21.20
N LYS A 44 -1.35 24.24 -21.23
CA LYS A 44 -0.03 24.18 -20.59
C LYS A 44 -0.17 24.72 -19.16
N VAL A 45 -0.02 23.84 -18.18
CA VAL A 45 -0.03 24.20 -16.76
C VAL A 45 1.39 24.10 -16.22
N LYS A 46 1.77 25.00 -15.31
CA LYS A 46 3.07 24.92 -14.62
C LYS A 46 3.10 23.69 -13.73
N SER A 47 4.20 22.96 -13.74
CA SER A 47 4.42 21.89 -12.78
C SER A 47 4.88 22.51 -11.46
N TYR A 48 4.15 22.20 -10.39
CA TYR A 48 4.52 22.59 -9.03
C TYR A 48 5.29 21.46 -8.35
N GLY A 49 6.11 21.81 -7.36
CA GLY A 49 6.74 20.86 -6.46
C GLY A 49 6.40 21.24 -5.01
N GLY A 50 6.30 20.25 -4.13
CA GLY A 50 6.10 20.47 -2.69
C GLY A 50 4.66 20.22 -2.19
N PRO A 51 4.38 20.61 -0.93
CA PRO A 51 3.08 20.37 -0.30
C PRO A 51 1.94 21.11 -1.00
N GLY A 52 0.78 20.45 -1.17
CA GLY A 52 -0.39 21.10 -1.76
C GLY A 52 -0.37 21.18 -3.30
N LEU A 53 0.55 20.47 -3.96
CA LEU A 53 0.73 20.46 -5.42
C LEU A 53 -0.59 20.26 -6.18
N VAL A 54 -1.43 19.34 -5.73
CA VAL A 54 -2.74 19.09 -6.34
C VAL A 54 -3.59 20.36 -6.31
N LEU A 55 -3.72 21.02 -5.17
CA LEU A 55 -4.55 22.23 -5.05
C LEU A 55 -4.06 23.36 -5.96
N PHE A 56 -2.74 23.58 -6.05
CA PHE A 56 -2.16 24.58 -6.95
C PHE A 56 -2.38 24.25 -8.42
N MET A 57 -2.21 22.99 -8.82
CA MET A 57 -2.49 22.55 -10.19
C MET A 57 -3.96 22.72 -10.55
N TRP A 58 -4.89 22.40 -9.64
CA TRP A 58 -6.32 22.60 -9.86
C TRP A 58 -6.65 24.09 -10.00
N LYS A 59 -6.10 24.96 -9.15
CA LYS A 59 -6.25 26.42 -9.29
C LYS A 59 -5.78 26.90 -10.67
N ASP A 60 -4.63 26.45 -11.15
CA ASP A 60 -4.11 26.85 -12.45
C ASP A 60 -4.89 26.26 -13.62
N LEU A 61 -5.43 25.04 -13.47
CA LEU A 61 -6.34 24.45 -14.44
C LEU A 61 -7.62 25.29 -14.58
N PHE A 62 -8.21 25.73 -13.46
CA PHE A 62 -9.38 26.61 -13.48
C PHE A 62 -9.07 27.97 -14.08
N ASN A 63 -7.91 28.57 -13.77
CA ASN A 63 -7.47 29.82 -14.38
C ASN A 63 -7.22 29.68 -15.88
N SER A 64 -6.78 28.50 -16.33
CA SER A 64 -6.51 28.19 -17.73
C SER A 64 -7.75 27.73 -18.50
N ALA A 65 -8.94 27.73 -17.88
CA ALA A 65 -10.17 27.25 -18.48
C ALA A 65 -10.62 28.05 -19.73
N SER A 66 -10.14 29.28 -19.89
CA SER A 66 -10.40 30.06 -21.11
C SER A 66 -9.55 29.62 -22.32
N ASN A 67 -8.44 28.91 -22.10
CA ASN A 67 -7.47 28.52 -23.14
C ASN A 67 -7.62 27.05 -23.57
N ILE A 68 -8.78 26.46 -23.33
CA ILE A 68 -9.05 25.05 -23.61
C ILE A 68 -9.06 24.80 -25.12
N ASN A 69 -8.37 23.75 -25.56
CA ASN A 69 -8.44 23.31 -26.94
C ASN A 69 -9.58 22.29 -27.09
N ILE A 70 -10.67 22.74 -27.72
CA ILE A 70 -11.89 21.95 -27.92
C ILE A 70 -11.60 20.63 -28.66
N PHE A 71 -10.77 20.65 -29.69
CA PHE A 71 -10.42 19.43 -30.45
C PHE A 71 -9.67 18.42 -29.58
N THR A 72 -8.80 18.90 -28.69
CA THR A 72 -8.09 18.04 -27.73
C THR A 72 -9.05 17.38 -26.75
N VAL A 73 -10.05 18.14 -26.27
CA VAL A 73 -11.11 17.61 -25.40
C VAL A 73 -11.96 16.58 -26.13
N CYS A 74 -12.37 16.82 -27.38
CA CYS A 74 -13.13 15.86 -28.18
C CYS A 74 -12.37 14.54 -28.37
N ILE A 75 -11.08 14.61 -28.73
CA ILE A 75 -10.21 13.42 -28.85
C ILE A 75 -10.11 12.69 -27.51
N SER A 76 -9.98 13.44 -26.41
CA SER A 76 -9.87 12.88 -25.07
C SER A 76 -11.14 12.17 -24.62
N ILE A 77 -12.31 12.78 -24.82
CA ILE A 77 -13.61 12.20 -24.50
C ILE A 77 -13.82 10.92 -25.31
N PHE A 78 -13.58 10.98 -26.63
CA PHE A 78 -13.67 9.81 -27.49
C PHE A 78 -12.72 8.70 -27.03
N GLY A 79 -11.44 9.03 -26.78
CA GLY A 79 -10.44 8.07 -26.30
C GLY A 79 -10.81 7.43 -24.97
N LEU A 80 -11.31 8.21 -24.00
CA LEU A 80 -11.78 7.69 -22.71
C LEU A 80 -12.99 6.76 -22.87
N ILE A 81 -13.98 7.16 -23.68
CA ILE A 81 -15.18 6.34 -23.94
C ILE A 81 -14.78 5.04 -24.64
N PHE A 82 -13.97 5.12 -25.69
CA PHE A 82 -13.50 3.96 -26.46
C PHE A 82 -12.74 2.98 -25.57
N LEU A 83 -11.80 3.46 -24.75
CA LEU A 83 -11.02 2.60 -23.86
C LEU A 83 -11.86 2.03 -22.70
N SER A 84 -12.78 2.82 -22.13
CA SER A 84 -13.64 2.33 -21.04
C SER A 84 -14.61 1.26 -21.54
N ILE A 85 -15.30 1.50 -22.66
CA ILE A 85 -16.20 0.52 -23.28
C ILE A 85 -15.41 -0.72 -23.70
N GLY A 86 -14.26 -0.51 -24.32
CA GLY A 86 -13.38 -1.59 -24.74
C GLY A 86 -12.95 -2.48 -23.58
N ARG A 87 -12.53 -1.88 -22.47
CA ARG A 87 -12.08 -2.64 -21.29
C ARG A 87 -13.24 -3.30 -20.54
N ASP A 88 -14.34 -2.58 -20.32
CA ASP A 88 -15.40 -3.01 -19.41
C ASP A 88 -16.45 -3.91 -20.09
N TRP A 89 -16.72 -3.70 -21.38
CA TRP A 89 -17.72 -4.48 -22.14
C TRP A 89 -17.09 -5.41 -23.17
N ILE A 90 -16.19 -4.91 -24.03
CA ILE A 90 -15.70 -5.69 -25.16
C ILE A 90 -14.74 -6.80 -24.70
N ASN A 91 -13.76 -6.45 -23.87
CA ASN A 91 -12.75 -7.40 -23.36
C ASN A 91 -13.35 -8.61 -22.63
N PRO A 92 -14.32 -8.49 -21.70
CA PRO A 92 -14.89 -9.68 -21.05
C PRO A 92 -15.66 -10.57 -22.03
N ILE A 93 -16.32 -10.00 -23.05
CA ILE A 93 -17.02 -10.77 -24.09
C ILE A 93 -16.00 -11.53 -24.95
N PHE A 94 -14.96 -10.84 -25.43
CA PHE A 94 -13.91 -11.45 -26.24
C PHE A 94 -13.12 -12.51 -25.47
N ARG A 95 -12.87 -12.30 -24.17
CA ARG A 95 -12.20 -13.29 -23.32
C ARG A 95 -12.94 -14.61 -23.25
N LYS A 96 -14.28 -14.60 -23.27
CA LYS A 96 -15.08 -15.84 -23.31
C LYS A 96 -14.84 -16.66 -24.59
N ARG A 97 -14.49 -15.99 -25.70
CA ARG A 97 -14.34 -16.63 -27.03
C ARG A 97 -12.89 -16.94 -27.40
N PHE A 98 -11.94 -16.06 -27.13
CA PHE A 98 -10.57 -16.14 -27.70
C PHE A 98 -9.44 -16.25 -26.67
N LYS A 99 -9.71 -16.38 -25.36
CA LYS A 99 -8.71 -16.49 -24.26
C LYS A 99 -7.69 -15.34 -24.13
N ILE A 100 -7.55 -14.46 -25.12
CA ILE A 100 -6.60 -13.35 -25.17
C ILE A 100 -7.37 -12.02 -25.16
N PRO A 101 -7.01 -11.04 -24.31
CA PRO A 101 -7.64 -9.72 -24.32
C PRO A 101 -7.20 -8.91 -25.54
N LEU A 102 -8.09 -8.03 -26.04
CA LEU A 102 -7.80 -7.18 -27.18
C LEU A 102 -6.88 -6.01 -26.76
N PRO A 103 -5.82 -5.70 -27.52
CA PRO A 103 -4.93 -4.57 -27.26
C PRO A 103 -5.56 -3.25 -27.74
N LEU A 104 -6.63 -2.82 -27.06
CA LEU A 104 -7.42 -1.63 -27.41
C LEU A 104 -6.60 -0.34 -27.35
N GLU A 105 -5.62 -0.28 -26.43
CA GLU A 105 -4.69 0.84 -26.32
C GLU A 105 -3.87 0.99 -27.61
N LEU A 106 -3.43 -0.11 -28.22
CA LEU A 106 -2.67 -0.09 -29.47
C LEU A 106 -3.54 0.37 -30.64
N PHE A 107 -4.77 -0.13 -30.75
CA PHE A 107 -5.70 0.30 -31.81
C PHE A 107 -6.00 1.81 -31.72
N LEU A 108 -6.21 2.33 -30.52
CA LEU A 108 -6.44 3.76 -30.32
C LEU A 108 -5.22 4.59 -30.74
N VAL A 109 -4.02 4.16 -30.37
CA VAL A 109 -2.77 4.85 -30.74
C VAL A 109 -2.60 4.89 -32.26
N ILE A 110 -2.77 3.75 -32.94
CA ILE A 110 -2.65 3.66 -34.40
C ILE A 110 -3.70 4.55 -35.08
N ALA A 111 -4.97 4.47 -34.68
CA ALA A 111 -6.04 5.28 -35.24
C ALA A 111 -5.77 6.78 -35.03
N ALA A 112 -5.29 7.18 -33.85
CA ALA A 112 -4.97 8.57 -33.54
C ALA A 112 -3.77 9.09 -34.34
N ILE A 113 -2.76 8.26 -34.60
CA ILE A 113 -1.62 8.60 -35.47
C ILE A 113 -2.09 8.85 -36.89
N ILE A 114 -2.89 7.94 -37.46
CA ILE A 114 -3.44 8.07 -38.82
C ILE A 114 -4.29 9.33 -38.93
N LEU A 115 -5.19 9.56 -37.97
CA LEU A 115 -6.02 10.76 -37.93
C LEU A 115 -5.17 12.04 -37.84
N SER A 116 -4.18 12.05 -36.93
CA SER A 116 -3.31 13.21 -36.72
C SER A 116 -2.47 13.55 -37.95
N ALA A 117 -1.93 12.53 -38.64
CA ALA A 117 -1.12 12.68 -39.83
C ALA A 117 -1.93 13.15 -41.06
N THR A 118 -3.14 12.62 -41.24
CA THR A 118 -4.01 12.94 -42.38
C THR A 118 -4.69 14.30 -42.24
N VAL A 119 -5.18 14.63 -41.05
CA VAL A 119 -5.92 15.87 -40.77
C VAL A 119 -4.97 17.02 -40.41
N GLY A 120 -3.74 16.73 -40.01
CA GLY A 120 -2.77 17.74 -39.57
C GLY A 120 -3.18 18.41 -38.26
N LEU A 121 -3.53 17.61 -37.24
CA LEU A 121 -4.13 18.10 -35.97
C LEU A 121 -3.32 19.20 -35.26
N LYS A 122 -1.99 19.15 -35.32
CA LYS A 122 -1.13 20.20 -34.77
C LYS A 122 -1.27 21.52 -35.52
N LYS A 123 -1.14 21.48 -36.86
CA LYS A 123 -1.08 22.67 -37.72
C LYS A 123 -2.44 23.35 -37.83
N ASN A 124 -3.51 22.56 -37.97
CA ASN A 124 -4.85 23.07 -38.27
C ASN A 124 -5.66 23.36 -37.00
N TYR A 125 -5.42 22.61 -35.91
CA TYR A 125 -6.26 22.64 -34.71
C TYR A 125 -5.48 22.89 -33.41
N GLY A 126 -4.17 23.15 -33.49
CA GLY A 126 -3.34 23.44 -32.31
C GLY A 126 -3.27 22.30 -31.29
N VAL A 127 -3.57 21.06 -31.68
CA VAL A 127 -3.52 19.91 -30.78
C VAL A 127 -2.07 19.57 -30.49
N ARG A 128 -1.76 19.36 -29.20
CA ARG A 128 -0.40 18.99 -28.79
C ARG A 128 -0.10 17.53 -29.15
N ILE A 129 0.99 17.32 -29.87
CA ILE A 129 1.50 16.01 -30.28
C ILE A 129 2.86 15.72 -29.62
N VAL A 130 3.34 14.48 -29.70
CA VAL A 130 4.61 14.03 -29.12
C VAL A 130 5.83 14.75 -29.74
N GLU A 131 5.73 15.13 -31.02
CA GLU A 131 6.83 15.77 -31.77
C GLU A 131 8.05 14.86 -31.88
N ASN A 132 9.21 15.23 -31.37
CA ASN A 132 10.44 14.48 -31.61
C ASN A 132 10.59 13.28 -30.66
N VAL A 133 10.73 12.08 -31.21
CA VAL A 133 11.07 10.87 -30.45
C VAL A 133 12.53 10.51 -30.74
N PRO A 134 13.44 10.63 -29.75
CA PRO A 134 14.85 10.32 -29.96
C PRO A 134 15.00 8.85 -30.36
N GLN A 135 15.69 8.62 -31.48
CA GLN A 135 16.05 7.29 -31.96
C GLN A 135 17.39 6.85 -31.38
N GLY A 136 17.57 5.53 -31.28
CA GLY A 136 18.81 4.92 -30.81
C GLY A 136 18.82 4.61 -29.33
N MET A 137 19.90 3.97 -28.87
CA MET A 137 20.13 3.79 -27.44
C MET A 137 20.58 5.11 -26.80
N PRO A 138 20.10 5.45 -25.60
CA PRO A 138 20.63 6.58 -24.87
C PRO A 138 22.10 6.34 -24.51
N ASN A 139 22.90 7.40 -24.53
CA ASN A 139 24.29 7.33 -24.14
C ASN A 139 24.44 6.91 -22.68
N TYR A 140 25.43 6.06 -22.42
CA TYR A 140 25.86 5.71 -21.06
C TYR A 140 26.33 6.96 -20.32
N SER A 141 25.84 7.15 -19.09
CA SER A 141 26.23 8.29 -18.25
C SER A 141 26.43 7.85 -16.79
N ILE A 142 27.56 8.22 -16.20
CA ILE A 142 27.83 7.95 -14.79
C ILE A 142 27.02 8.91 -13.92
N PRO A 143 26.30 8.43 -12.88
CA PRO A 143 25.54 9.28 -11.98
C PRO A 143 26.43 10.30 -11.25
N ARG A 144 26.01 11.57 -11.24
CA ARG A 144 26.72 12.64 -10.54
C ARG A 144 26.51 12.52 -9.03
N LEU A 145 27.52 12.03 -8.32
CA LEU A 145 27.46 11.81 -6.87
C LEU A 145 27.28 13.09 -6.04
N THR A 146 27.59 14.26 -6.60
CA THR A 146 27.38 15.57 -5.94
C THR A 146 25.91 15.86 -5.64
N LEU A 147 24.98 15.34 -6.46
CA LEU A 147 23.54 15.52 -6.26
C LEU A 147 22.98 14.65 -5.13
N LEU A 148 23.71 13.59 -4.73
CA LEU A 148 23.23 12.63 -3.73
C LEU A 148 22.82 13.30 -2.42
N ARG A 149 23.58 14.31 -1.97
CA ARG A 149 23.27 15.07 -0.75
C ARG A 149 21.92 15.79 -0.78
N HIS A 150 21.41 16.12 -1.97
CA HIS A 150 20.16 16.85 -2.14
C HIS A 150 18.95 15.91 -2.29
N ILE A 151 19.16 14.70 -2.83
CA ILE A 151 18.07 13.80 -3.21
C ILE A 151 17.98 12.51 -2.39
N TRP A 152 18.83 12.32 -1.37
CA TRP A 152 18.91 11.05 -0.64
C TRP A 152 17.60 10.70 0.09
N LEU A 153 16.90 11.69 0.66
CA LEU A 153 15.61 11.48 1.35
C LEU A 153 14.51 11.00 0.40
N ASP A 154 14.37 11.66 -0.74
CA ASP A 154 13.42 11.26 -1.77
C ASP A 154 13.79 9.88 -2.35
N SER A 155 15.08 9.64 -2.58
CA SER A 155 15.59 8.35 -3.08
C SER A 155 15.33 7.20 -2.11
N LEU A 156 15.45 7.44 -0.80
CA LEU A 156 15.12 6.48 0.25
C LEU A 156 13.62 6.16 0.22
N SER A 157 12.78 7.18 0.15
CA SER A 157 11.32 7.03 0.12
C SER A 157 10.86 6.24 -1.11
N ILE A 158 11.36 6.60 -2.30
CA ILE A 158 11.12 5.88 -3.56
C ILE A 158 11.61 4.43 -3.44
N SER A 159 12.79 4.21 -2.83
CA SER A 159 13.33 2.86 -2.65
C SER A 159 12.42 1.96 -1.82
N ILE A 160 11.91 2.47 -0.69
CA ILE A 160 11.00 1.73 0.19
C ILE A 160 9.70 1.40 -0.55
N ILE A 161 9.10 2.39 -1.22
CA ILE A 161 7.83 2.21 -1.93
C ILE A 161 7.99 1.22 -3.09
N CYS A 162 9.00 1.39 -3.95
CA CYS A 162 9.23 0.50 -5.09
C CYS A 162 9.40 -0.95 -4.64
N TYR A 163 10.17 -1.18 -3.57
CA TYR A 163 10.34 -2.51 -3.02
C TYR A 163 9.06 -3.04 -2.36
N ALA A 164 8.37 -2.23 -1.54
CA ALA A 164 7.13 -2.63 -0.88
C ALA A 164 6.02 -2.98 -1.87
N PHE A 165 5.86 -2.17 -2.92
CA PHE A 165 4.88 -2.40 -3.97
C PHE A 165 5.21 -3.66 -4.78
N LEU A 166 6.49 -3.85 -5.15
CA LEU A 166 6.94 -5.06 -5.84
C LEU A 166 6.73 -6.31 -5.00
N PHE A 167 7.12 -6.27 -3.72
CA PHE A 167 6.97 -7.40 -2.81
C PHE A 167 5.50 -7.72 -2.51
N SER A 168 4.66 -6.71 -2.30
CA SER A 168 3.21 -6.89 -2.11
C SER A 168 2.54 -7.52 -3.33
N LEU A 169 2.89 -7.05 -4.54
CA LEU A 169 2.40 -7.64 -5.77
C LEU A 169 2.89 -9.09 -5.94
N GLY A 170 4.17 -9.34 -5.71
CA GLY A 170 4.75 -10.68 -5.71
C GLY A 170 4.04 -11.62 -4.73
N LYS A 171 3.74 -11.16 -3.52
CA LYS A 171 3.02 -11.91 -2.48
C LYS A 171 1.60 -12.27 -2.90
N THR A 172 0.95 -11.40 -3.67
CA THR A 172 -0.39 -11.66 -4.22
C THR A 172 -0.35 -12.83 -5.22
N PHE A 173 0.60 -12.81 -6.15
CA PHE A 173 0.78 -13.92 -7.10
C PHE A 173 1.32 -15.20 -6.44
N SER A 174 2.18 -15.07 -5.42
CA SER A 174 2.73 -16.22 -4.69
C SER A 174 1.66 -16.97 -3.90
N LYS A 175 0.72 -16.23 -3.27
CA LYS A 175 -0.46 -16.82 -2.62
C LYS A 175 -1.37 -17.51 -3.64
N LYS A 176 -1.62 -16.86 -4.78
CA LYS A 176 -2.51 -17.39 -5.82
C LYS A 176 -1.97 -18.66 -6.49
N HIS A 177 -0.67 -18.69 -6.79
CA HIS A 177 -0.01 -19.84 -7.42
C HIS A 177 0.68 -20.79 -6.43
N LYS A 178 0.54 -20.55 -5.13
CA LYS A 178 1.06 -21.39 -4.04
C LYS A 178 2.57 -21.66 -4.11
N TYR A 179 3.37 -20.66 -4.47
CA TYR A 179 4.84 -20.74 -4.39
C TYR A 179 5.39 -19.88 -3.25
N LYS A 180 6.61 -20.19 -2.80
CA LYS A 180 7.31 -19.43 -1.75
C LYS A 180 8.00 -18.22 -2.37
N LEU A 181 7.81 -17.05 -1.76
CA LEU A 181 8.46 -15.80 -2.16
C LEU A 181 9.55 -15.45 -1.14
N ASN A 182 10.77 -15.16 -1.61
CA ASN A 182 11.89 -14.77 -0.75
C ASN A 182 12.11 -13.25 -0.83
N ALA A 183 11.80 -12.54 0.27
CA ALA A 183 11.91 -11.09 0.38
C ALA A 183 13.32 -10.56 0.10
N ASN A 184 14.34 -11.22 0.65
CA ASN A 184 15.74 -10.81 0.44
C ASN A 184 16.15 -10.95 -1.02
N GLN A 185 15.74 -12.04 -1.69
CA GLN A 185 16.07 -12.27 -3.09
C GLN A 185 15.47 -11.21 -4.01
N GLU A 186 14.21 -10.84 -3.79
CA GLU A 186 13.54 -9.76 -4.53
C GLU A 186 14.23 -8.41 -4.30
N LEU A 187 14.65 -8.12 -3.07
CA LEU A 187 15.38 -6.90 -2.74
C LEU A 187 16.74 -6.84 -3.43
N TYR A 188 17.48 -7.95 -3.48
CA TYR A 188 18.74 -8.04 -4.23
C TYR A 188 18.53 -7.87 -5.73
N ALA A 189 17.56 -8.56 -6.32
CA ALA A 189 17.25 -8.47 -7.75
C ALA A 189 16.88 -7.03 -8.15
N LEU A 190 15.97 -6.41 -7.39
CA LEU A 190 15.56 -5.02 -7.63
C LEU A 190 16.73 -4.03 -7.47
N SER A 191 17.61 -4.27 -6.50
CA SER A 191 18.80 -3.45 -6.28
C SER A 191 19.78 -3.52 -7.45
N MET A 192 20.08 -4.72 -7.94
CA MET A 192 20.99 -4.92 -9.07
C MET A 192 20.44 -4.32 -10.35
N CYS A 193 19.15 -4.54 -10.64
CA CYS A 193 18.49 -3.93 -11.79
C CYS A 193 18.51 -2.39 -11.68
N SER A 194 18.32 -1.82 -10.49
CA SER A 194 18.37 -0.35 -10.28
C SER A 194 19.77 0.24 -10.47
N ILE A 195 20.82 -0.47 -10.03
CA ILE A 195 22.22 -0.05 -10.24
C ILE A 195 22.53 -0.06 -11.73
N ILE A 196 22.22 -1.14 -12.43
CA ILE A 196 22.47 -1.28 -13.87
C ILE A 196 21.67 -0.22 -14.66
N SER A 197 20.40 -0.01 -14.32
CA SER A 197 19.57 0.98 -15.01
C SER A 197 20.03 2.42 -14.76
N SER A 198 20.66 2.72 -13.62
CA SER A 198 21.13 4.07 -13.29
C SER A 198 22.25 4.59 -14.20
N LEU A 199 22.91 3.69 -14.92
CA LEU A 199 23.92 3.99 -15.93
C LEU A 199 23.32 4.57 -17.21
N PHE A 200 22.00 4.46 -17.36
CA PHE A 200 21.22 5.00 -18.45
C PHE A 200 20.23 6.04 -17.90
N PRO A 201 19.77 7.00 -18.72
CA PRO A 201 18.82 8.03 -18.30
C PRO A 201 17.41 7.45 -18.14
N VAL A 202 17.21 6.66 -17.08
CA VAL A 202 15.95 5.97 -16.76
C VAL A 202 15.47 6.41 -15.37
N PHE A 203 14.16 6.58 -15.22
CA PHE A 203 13.55 6.82 -13.91
C PHE A 203 13.60 5.54 -13.04
N PRO A 204 13.55 5.67 -11.70
CA PRO A 204 13.36 4.51 -10.83
C PRO A 204 12.14 3.69 -11.29
N PHE A 205 12.34 2.40 -11.52
CA PHE A 205 11.28 1.50 -11.96
C PHE A 205 10.70 0.73 -10.78
N GLY A 206 9.51 0.17 -10.98
CA GLY A 206 8.81 -0.65 -10.01
C GLY A 206 7.98 -1.73 -10.70
N ALA A 207 7.24 -2.50 -9.91
CA ALA A 207 6.32 -3.48 -10.45
C ALA A 207 5.11 -2.81 -11.11
N SER A 208 4.51 -3.46 -12.11
CA SER A 208 3.30 -2.99 -12.77
C SER A 208 2.19 -4.03 -12.60
N LEU A 209 1.15 -3.69 -11.82
CA LEU A 209 -0.01 -4.55 -11.62
C LEU A 209 -0.71 -4.86 -12.96
N SER A 210 -0.94 -3.84 -13.79
CA SER A 210 -1.63 -4.01 -15.08
C SER A 210 -0.88 -4.95 -16.03
N ARG A 211 0.44 -4.81 -16.16
CA ARG A 211 1.24 -5.67 -17.04
C ARG A 211 1.37 -7.09 -16.48
N SER A 212 1.58 -7.24 -15.17
CA SER A 212 1.72 -8.55 -14.52
C SER A 212 0.42 -9.33 -14.56
N ALA A 213 -0.72 -8.68 -14.29
CA ALA A 213 -2.04 -9.29 -14.41
C ALA A 213 -2.35 -9.70 -15.85
N LEU A 214 -1.96 -8.87 -16.84
CA LEU A 214 -2.11 -9.23 -18.25
C LEU A 214 -1.30 -10.48 -18.60
N CYS A 215 -0.03 -10.56 -18.18
CA CYS A 215 0.82 -11.74 -18.39
C CYS A 215 0.25 -13.00 -17.74
N GLU A 216 -0.32 -12.86 -16.55
CA GLU A 216 -0.97 -13.98 -15.86
C GLU A 216 -2.20 -14.45 -16.62
N ILE A 217 -3.06 -13.52 -17.08
CA ILE A 217 -4.29 -13.84 -17.81
C ILE A 217 -3.99 -14.50 -19.16
N THR A 218 -2.90 -14.11 -19.82
CA THR A 218 -2.44 -14.77 -21.07
C THR A 218 -1.79 -16.13 -20.84
N GLY A 219 -1.61 -16.55 -19.58
CA GLY A 219 -1.08 -17.86 -19.23
C GLY A 219 0.44 -17.97 -19.27
N ALA A 220 1.17 -16.84 -19.19
CA ALA A 220 2.63 -16.86 -19.13
C ALA A 220 3.11 -17.55 -17.85
N LYS A 221 3.94 -18.58 -17.99
CA LYS A 221 4.47 -19.39 -16.87
C LYS A 221 5.92 -19.10 -16.50
N THR A 222 6.69 -18.51 -17.42
CA THR A 222 8.13 -18.27 -17.25
C THR A 222 8.48 -16.80 -17.47
N GLN A 223 9.63 -16.37 -16.94
CA GLN A 223 10.15 -15.01 -17.13
C GLN A 223 10.61 -14.73 -18.56
N PHE A 224 10.63 -15.74 -19.44
CA PHE A 224 11.03 -15.61 -20.85
C PHE A 224 10.13 -14.62 -21.62
N HIS A 225 8.88 -14.44 -21.20
CA HIS A 225 8.01 -13.37 -21.72
C HIS A 225 8.64 -11.97 -21.57
N ALA A 226 9.37 -11.71 -20.48
CA ALA A 226 10.01 -10.41 -20.27
C ALA A 226 11.11 -10.13 -21.32
N LEU A 227 11.84 -11.18 -21.75
CA LEU A 227 12.85 -11.07 -22.82
C LEU A 227 12.19 -10.71 -24.16
N PHE A 228 11.09 -11.36 -24.53
CA PHE A 228 10.36 -11.01 -25.75
C PHE A 228 9.79 -9.59 -25.68
N SER A 229 9.21 -9.22 -24.54
CA SER A 229 8.63 -7.89 -24.36
C SER A 229 9.70 -6.79 -24.40
N SER A 230 10.89 -7.02 -23.85
CA SER A 230 11.99 -6.05 -23.90
C SER A 230 12.63 -5.97 -25.29
N ALA A 231 12.77 -7.10 -25.99
CA ALA A 231 13.25 -7.13 -27.37
C ALA A 231 12.30 -6.37 -28.32
N LEU A 232 10.99 -6.58 -28.18
CA LEU A 232 10.00 -5.84 -28.96
C LEU A 232 10.03 -4.34 -28.64
N LEU A 233 10.20 -3.97 -27.36
CA LEU A 233 10.34 -2.56 -26.99
C LEU A 233 11.61 -1.93 -27.61
N LEU A 234 12.71 -2.67 -27.67
CA LEU A 234 13.95 -2.22 -28.32
C LEU A 234 13.73 -1.96 -29.81
N VAL A 235 13.06 -2.88 -30.51
CA VAL A 235 12.66 -2.74 -31.93
C VAL A 235 11.81 -1.48 -32.13
N VAL A 236 10.85 -1.23 -31.23
CA VAL A 236 9.99 -0.05 -31.30
C VAL A 236 10.79 1.25 -31.17
N ILE A 237 11.73 1.32 -30.21
CA ILE A 237 12.56 2.51 -29.98
C ILE A 237 13.52 2.76 -31.15
N LEU A 238 14.11 1.70 -31.71
CA LEU A 238 15.12 1.83 -32.77
C LEU A 238 14.53 2.15 -34.16
N TRP A 239 13.33 1.64 -34.48
CA TRP A 239 12.78 1.76 -35.84
C TRP A 239 11.40 2.42 -35.92
N ILE A 240 10.53 2.21 -34.92
CA ILE A 240 9.13 2.68 -34.97
C ILE A 240 8.98 4.08 -34.34
N GLY A 241 9.97 4.56 -33.59
CA GLY A 241 9.96 5.89 -32.93
C GLY A 241 9.38 7.03 -33.80
N PRO A 242 9.86 7.23 -35.04
CA PRO A 242 9.36 8.29 -35.93
C PRO A 242 7.89 8.19 -36.30
N LEU A 243 7.33 6.98 -36.31
CA LEU A 243 5.91 6.77 -36.59
C LEU A 243 5.02 7.27 -35.43
N LEU A 244 5.59 7.50 -34.25
CA LEU A 244 4.89 7.98 -33.07
C LEU A 244 4.87 9.50 -32.92
N GLU A 245 5.66 10.25 -33.71
CA GLU A 245 5.73 11.72 -33.67
C GLU A 245 4.38 12.43 -33.78
N PRO A 246 3.46 12.06 -34.71
CA PRO A 246 2.17 12.73 -34.86
C PRO A 246 1.17 12.36 -33.75
N LEU A 247 1.50 11.46 -32.82
CA LEU A 247 0.56 11.00 -31.79
C LEU A 247 0.09 12.16 -30.89
N PRO A 248 -1.22 12.40 -30.73
CA PRO A 248 -1.73 13.39 -29.79
C PRO A 248 -1.42 13.01 -28.34
N ILE A 249 -0.87 13.95 -27.56
CA ILE A 249 -0.54 13.74 -26.14
C ILE A 249 -1.78 13.45 -25.29
N ALA A 250 -2.95 13.95 -25.72
CA ALA A 250 -4.25 13.63 -25.12
C ALA A 250 -4.52 12.12 -25.05
N VAL A 251 -4.21 11.37 -26.11
CA VAL A 251 -4.44 9.91 -26.17
C VAL A 251 -3.58 9.18 -25.13
N LEU A 252 -2.33 9.61 -24.95
CA LEU A 252 -1.46 9.10 -23.88
C LEU A 252 -2.05 9.39 -22.49
N GLY A 253 -2.60 10.59 -22.29
CA GLY A 253 -3.33 10.96 -21.08
C GLY A 253 -4.53 10.04 -20.82
N CYS A 254 -5.34 9.73 -21.84
CA CYS A 254 -6.49 8.83 -21.73
C CYS A 254 -6.06 7.43 -21.26
N ILE A 255 -4.99 6.88 -21.85
CA ILE A 255 -4.45 5.56 -21.49
C ILE A 255 -4.04 5.55 -20.02
N VAL A 256 -3.34 6.59 -19.56
CA VAL A 256 -2.94 6.71 -18.14
C VAL A 256 -4.18 6.78 -17.25
N VAL A 257 -5.16 7.65 -17.53
CA VAL A 257 -6.36 7.79 -16.70
C VAL A 257 -7.16 6.48 -16.60
N VAL A 258 -7.35 5.78 -17.72
CA VAL A 258 -8.05 4.48 -17.71
C VAL A 258 -7.24 3.43 -16.94
N SER A 259 -5.91 3.48 -16.98
CA SER A 259 -5.05 2.58 -16.21
C SER A 259 -5.14 2.77 -14.70
N LEU A 260 -5.54 3.97 -14.22
CA LEU A 260 -5.70 4.28 -12.79
C LEU A 260 -7.03 3.77 -12.20
N LYS A 261 -8.01 3.38 -13.03
CA LYS A 261 -9.33 2.90 -12.57
C LYS A 261 -9.26 1.84 -11.45
N PRO A 262 -8.39 0.81 -11.51
CA PRO A 262 -8.29 -0.19 -10.43
C PRO A 262 -7.80 0.38 -9.10
N LEU A 263 -6.97 1.43 -9.12
CA LEU A 263 -6.49 2.09 -7.90
C LEU A 263 -7.64 2.84 -7.22
N PHE A 264 -8.45 3.59 -7.98
CA PHE A 264 -9.64 4.25 -7.42
C PHE A 264 -10.72 3.26 -6.96
N LEU A 265 -10.77 2.04 -7.50
CA LEU A 265 -11.69 1.01 -7.01
C LEU A 265 -11.36 0.53 -5.59
N GLN A 266 -10.16 0.80 -5.07
CA GLN A 266 -9.78 0.49 -3.68
C GLN A 266 -10.64 1.26 -2.66
N PHE A 267 -11.28 2.37 -3.04
CA PHE A 267 -12.27 3.04 -2.18
C PHE A 267 -13.44 2.14 -1.77
N LYS A 268 -13.73 1.08 -2.54
CA LYS A 268 -14.77 0.11 -2.20
C LYS A 268 -14.40 -0.80 -1.03
N GLU A 269 -13.14 -0.79 -0.58
CA GLU A 269 -12.66 -1.58 0.56
C GLU A 269 -12.96 -0.91 1.91
N LEU A 270 -13.13 0.42 1.96
CA LEU A 270 -13.33 1.18 3.20
C LEU A 270 -14.50 0.68 4.06
N PRO A 271 -15.70 0.41 3.51
CA PRO A 271 -16.83 -0.05 4.33
C PRO A 271 -16.55 -1.42 4.97
N LYS A 272 -15.72 -2.25 4.34
CA LYS A 272 -15.31 -3.54 4.91
C LYS A 272 -14.28 -3.33 6.02
N LEU A 273 -13.28 -2.46 5.79
CA LEU A 273 -12.28 -2.13 6.80
C LEU A 273 -12.91 -1.56 8.06
N TRP A 274 -13.87 -0.65 7.93
CA TRP A 274 -14.60 -0.08 9.07
C TRP A 274 -15.31 -1.14 9.91
N LYS A 275 -15.92 -2.15 9.27
CA LYS A 275 -16.62 -3.24 9.97
C LYS A 275 -15.69 -4.25 10.63
N ILE A 276 -14.47 -4.43 10.10
CA ILE A 276 -13.51 -5.42 10.57
C ILE A 276 -12.60 -4.83 11.66
N ASN A 277 -11.92 -3.72 11.36
CA ASN A 277 -10.94 -3.12 12.24
C ASN A 277 -10.82 -1.61 12.00
N LEU A 278 -11.18 -0.80 13.00
CA LEU A 278 -11.11 0.66 12.94
C LEU A 278 -9.67 1.16 12.70
N PHE A 279 -8.65 0.49 13.26
CA PHE A 279 -7.25 0.91 13.08
C PHE A 279 -6.80 0.78 11.62
N ASP A 280 -7.16 -0.30 10.93
CA ASP A 280 -6.82 -0.49 9.51
C ASP A 280 -7.54 0.53 8.62
N PHE A 281 -8.78 0.88 8.97
CA PHE A 281 -9.50 1.97 8.33
C PHE A 281 -8.80 3.33 8.51
N LEU A 282 -8.38 3.65 9.73
CA LEU A 282 -7.66 4.89 10.03
C LEU A 282 -6.33 4.97 9.28
N ILE A 283 -5.56 3.88 9.23
CA ILE A 283 -4.31 3.80 8.45
C ILE A 283 -4.59 4.12 6.98
N TRP A 284 -5.65 3.53 6.40
CA TRP A 284 -6.02 3.79 5.00
C TRP A 284 -6.38 5.27 4.76
N ILE A 285 -7.23 5.86 5.61
CA ILE A 285 -7.66 7.26 5.50
C ILE A 285 -6.48 8.21 5.63
N ILE A 286 -5.60 7.98 6.62
CA ILE A 286 -4.42 8.82 6.85
C ILE A 286 -3.47 8.70 5.67
N ALA A 287 -3.21 7.49 5.17
CA ALA A 287 -2.37 7.28 4.00
C ALA A 287 -2.92 7.99 2.76
N PHE A 288 -4.22 7.86 2.49
CA PHE A 288 -4.86 8.53 1.35
C PHE A 288 -4.80 10.06 1.47
N THR A 289 -5.26 10.62 2.59
CA THR A 289 -5.39 12.07 2.78
C THR A 289 -4.03 12.77 2.79
N THR A 290 -3.06 12.25 3.54
CA THR A 290 -1.71 12.84 3.62
C THR A 290 -1.01 12.77 2.27
N THR A 291 -1.12 11.65 1.55
CA THR A 291 -0.52 11.50 0.21
C THR A 291 -1.18 12.42 -0.81
N ALA A 292 -2.52 12.51 -0.82
CA ALA A 292 -3.26 13.31 -1.80
C ALA A 292 -3.06 14.82 -1.62
N PHE A 293 -3.07 15.33 -0.36
CA PHE A 293 -3.06 16.77 -0.10
C PHE A 293 -1.69 17.36 0.19
N LEU A 294 -0.76 16.62 0.81
CA LEU A 294 0.58 17.13 1.10
C LEU A 294 1.48 16.84 -0.09
N ASN A 295 2.20 15.72 -0.03
CA ASN A 295 3.09 15.23 -1.07
C ASN A 295 3.27 13.71 -0.84
N ILE A 296 3.72 13.01 -1.87
CA ILE A 296 3.95 11.57 -1.85
C ILE A 296 4.96 11.20 -0.75
N THR A 297 6.07 11.94 -0.63
CA THR A 297 7.11 11.70 0.39
C THR A 297 6.55 11.82 1.83
N PHE A 298 5.86 12.92 2.12
CA PHE A 298 5.26 13.14 3.44
C PHE A 298 4.13 12.15 3.74
N GLY A 299 3.31 11.82 2.74
CA GLY A 299 2.24 10.84 2.87
C GLY A 299 2.74 9.47 3.29
N LEU A 300 3.87 9.02 2.73
CA LEU A 300 4.51 7.77 3.14
C LEU A 300 5.01 7.83 4.59
N ILE A 301 5.76 8.88 4.95
CA ILE A 301 6.36 8.98 6.29
C ILE A 301 5.28 9.01 7.37
N ILE A 302 4.25 9.85 7.19
CA ILE A 302 3.17 10.01 8.16
C ILE A 302 2.37 8.71 8.29
N SER A 303 2.02 8.08 7.18
CA SER A 303 1.24 6.83 7.21
C SER A 303 2.02 5.64 7.79
N LEU A 304 3.31 5.54 7.48
CA LEU A 304 4.17 4.50 8.04
C LEU A 304 4.34 4.68 9.54
N PHE A 305 4.60 5.91 9.99
CA PHE A 305 4.67 6.23 11.41
C PHE A 305 3.37 5.89 12.14
N PHE A 306 2.22 6.27 11.57
CA PHE A 306 0.92 5.96 12.15
C PHE A 306 0.61 4.45 12.18
N SER A 307 1.03 3.70 11.16
CA SER A 307 0.91 2.24 11.12
C SER A 307 1.69 1.58 12.26
N ILE A 308 2.94 2.00 12.47
CA ILE A 308 3.78 1.51 13.57
C ILE A 308 3.17 1.89 14.92
N LEU A 309 2.74 3.15 15.08
CA LEU A 309 2.10 3.63 16.30
C LEU A 309 0.83 2.83 16.63
N SER A 310 0.02 2.51 15.63
CA SER A 310 -1.20 1.70 15.80
C SER A 310 -0.89 0.29 16.32
N ILE A 311 0.20 -0.32 15.87
CA ILE A 311 0.66 -1.63 16.37
C ILE A 311 1.08 -1.51 17.84
N ILE A 312 1.88 -0.49 18.17
CA ILE A 312 2.35 -0.25 19.54
C ILE A 312 1.18 -0.04 20.50
N LEU A 313 0.22 0.83 20.13
CA LEU A 313 -0.96 1.11 20.97
C LEU A 313 -1.81 -0.14 21.19
N LYS A 314 -1.94 -1.00 20.19
CA LYS A 314 -2.68 -2.26 20.29
C LYS A 314 -1.98 -3.25 21.24
N GLU A 315 -0.66 -3.26 21.26
CA GLU A 315 0.14 -4.13 22.13
C GLU A 315 0.19 -3.62 23.58
N GLN A 316 0.13 -2.30 23.78
CA GLN A 316 0.05 -1.68 25.11
C GLN A 316 -1.29 -1.91 25.80
N TRP A 317 -2.38 -2.11 25.06
CA TRP A 317 -3.71 -2.34 25.62
C TRP A 317 -4.26 -3.74 25.34
N PRO A 318 -3.65 -4.79 25.92
CA PRO A 318 -4.14 -6.14 25.76
C PRO A 318 -5.42 -6.37 26.53
N LYS A 319 -6.18 -7.38 26.09
CA LYS A 319 -7.36 -7.84 26.81
C LYS A 319 -6.91 -8.70 27.99
N PHE A 320 -7.51 -8.43 29.15
CA PHE A 320 -7.38 -9.25 30.34
C PHE A 320 -8.69 -9.98 30.54
N SER A 321 -8.70 -11.29 30.28
CA SER A 321 -9.91 -12.10 30.28
C SER A 321 -9.85 -13.17 31.37
N ARG A 322 -10.95 -13.34 32.11
CA ARG A 322 -11.10 -14.45 33.05
C ARG A 322 -11.45 -15.71 32.27
N ILE A 323 -10.75 -16.80 32.53
CA ILE A 323 -10.96 -18.09 31.86
C ILE A 323 -11.62 -19.10 32.79
N GLY A 324 -12.56 -19.87 32.23
CA GLY A 324 -13.25 -20.97 32.88
C GLY A 324 -12.93 -22.30 32.20
N GLY A 325 -13.13 -23.39 32.94
CA GLY A 325 -12.97 -24.76 32.41
C GLY A 325 -14.22 -25.20 31.67
N ASP A 326 -14.04 -25.92 30.57
CA ASP A 326 -15.13 -26.61 29.88
C ASP A 326 -15.49 -27.89 30.65
N ASN A 327 -16.78 -28.12 30.91
CA ASN A 327 -17.24 -29.32 31.63
C ASN A 327 -17.23 -30.58 30.74
N GLU A 328 -17.28 -30.40 29.42
CA GLU A 328 -17.40 -31.51 28.45
C GLU A 328 -16.03 -31.97 27.93
N ALA A 329 -14.99 -31.14 28.04
CA ALA A 329 -13.65 -31.44 27.56
C ALA A 329 -12.59 -31.09 28.61
N GLU A 330 -12.04 -32.10 29.28
CA GLU A 330 -10.94 -31.93 30.24
C GLU A 330 -9.74 -31.22 29.59
N GLY A 331 -9.22 -30.19 30.27
CA GLY A 331 -8.03 -29.45 29.84
C GLY A 331 -8.28 -28.26 28.90
N VAL A 332 -9.54 -27.96 28.55
CA VAL A 332 -9.87 -26.81 27.69
C VAL A 332 -10.32 -25.62 28.53
N PHE A 333 -9.54 -24.53 28.51
CA PHE A 333 -9.87 -23.26 29.18
C PHE A 333 -10.32 -22.19 28.17
N ARG A 334 -11.47 -21.57 28.40
CA ARG A 334 -12.07 -20.56 27.51
C ARG A 334 -12.52 -19.31 28.29
N PRO A 335 -12.56 -18.13 27.65
CA PRO A 335 -12.95 -16.89 28.32
C PRO A 335 -14.44 -16.93 28.72
N LEU A 336 -14.72 -16.68 30.00
CA LEU A 336 -16.08 -16.69 30.57
C LEU A 336 -17.00 -15.61 29.95
N ASN A 337 -16.42 -14.51 29.49
CA ASN A 337 -17.17 -13.39 28.89
C ASN A 337 -17.85 -13.73 27.55
N LEU A 338 -17.45 -14.84 26.89
CA LEU A 338 -17.97 -15.22 25.57
C LEU A 338 -18.83 -16.48 25.61
N TYR A 339 -18.74 -17.29 26.67
CA TYR A 339 -19.41 -18.57 26.77
C TYR A 339 -20.08 -18.71 28.14
N ASN A 340 -21.41 -18.53 28.17
CA ASN A 340 -22.22 -18.62 29.39
C ASN A 340 -22.35 -20.06 29.92
N ALA A 341 -22.01 -21.08 29.13
CA ALA A 341 -22.13 -22.50 29.48
C ALA A 341 -20.89 -23.06 30.21
N LEU A 342 -19.86 -22.25 30.43
CA LEU A 342 -18.65 -22.68 31.14
C LEU A 342 -18.88 -22.63 32.65
N SER A 343 -18.53 -23.69 33.38
CA SER A 343 -18.47 -23.62 34.84
C SER A 343 -17.31 -22.73 35.25
N ASP A 344 -17.62 -21.73 36.08
CA ASP A 344 -16.61 -20.85 36.64
C ASP A 344 -15.79 -21.67 37.67
N PRO A 345 -14.50 -21.97 37.43
CA PRO A 345 -13.68 -22.75 38.38
C PRO A 345 -13.51 -22.03 39.73
N GLY A 346 -13.88 -20.75 39.80
CA GLY A 346 -13.97 -19.99 41.04
C GLY A 346 -14.99 -20.54 42.05
N ILE A 347 -15.96 -21.36 41.65
CA ILE A 347 -16.97 -21.95 42.56
C ILE A 347 -16.52 -23.31 43.12
N GLN A 348 -15.68 -24.07 42.40
CA GLN A 348 -15.28 -25.42 42.81
C GLN A 348 -13.88 -25.52 43.44
N ILE A 349 -12.93 -24.63 43.10
CA ILE A 349 -11.50 -24.76 43.50
C ILE A 349 -11.00 -23.55 44.30
N ASN A 350 -11.83 -22.51 44.52
CA ASN A 350 -11.42 -21.27 45.20
C ASN A 350 -10.22 -20.59 44.51
N ALA A 351 -10.05 -20.81 43.20
CA ALA A 351 -8.96 -20.28 42.38
C ALA A 351 -9.54 -19.56 41.15
N GLN A 352 -9.10 -18.32 40.90
CA GLN A 352 -9.45 -17.57 39.70
C GLN A 352 -8.29 -17.60 38.71
N ILE A 353 -8.58 -17.99 37.47
CA ILE A 353 -7.58 -18.06 36.41
C ILE A 353 -7.83 -16.91 35.43
N TRP A 354 -6.80 -16.10 35.22
CA TRP A 354 -6.83 -14.95 34.33
C TRP A 354 -5.78 -15.11 33.24
N ARG A 355 -6.15 -14.75 32.00
CA ARG A 355 -5.27 -14.79 30.85
C ARG A 355 -4.95 -13.38 30.39
N PHE A 356 -3.66 -13.06 30.34
CA PHE A 356 -3.14 -11.86 29.69
C PHE A 356 -2.91 -12.17 28.21
N GLU A 357 -3.68 -11.54 27.32
CA GLU A 357 -3.66 -11.84 25.87
C GLU A 357 -2.59 -11.02 25.11
N ALA A 358 -1.38 -10.89 25.67
CA ALA A 358 -0.23 -10.27 25.00
C ALA A 358 1.13 -10.75 25.54
N PRO A 359 2.22 -10.62 24.74
CA PRO A 359 3.57 -10.76 25.26
C PRO A 359 3.88 -9.66 26.27
N LEU A 360 4.52 -10.02 27.38
CA LEU A 360 4.95 -9.09 28.42
C LEU A 360 6.21 -8.33 27.98
N HIS A 361 6.13 -7.00 28.01
CA HIS A 361 7.24 -6.10 27.72
C HIS A 361 7.15 -4.83 28.59
N PHE A 362 8.21 -4.02 28.63
CA PHE A 362 8.27 -2.81 29.47
C PHE A 362 7.06 -1.87 29.28
N GLY A 363 6.54 -1.75 28.05
CA GLY A 363 5.39 -0.89 27.75
C GLY A 363 4.01 -1.37 28.21
N ASN A 364 3.84 -2.63 28.66
CA ASN A 364 2.56 -3.17 29.14
C ASN A 364 2.64 -3.82 30.53
N ALA A 365 3.84 -3.90 31.12
CA ALA A 365 4.07 -4.49 32.43
C ALA A 365 3.30 -3.77 33.55
N SER A 366 3.31 -2.43 33.58
CA SER A 366 2.55 -1.64 34.55
C SER A 366 1.06 -1.95 34.49
N LYS A 367 0.50 -2.05 33.28
CA LYS A 367 -0.92 -2.36 33.08
C LYS A 367 -1.29 -3.74 33.61
N LEU A 368 -0.39 -4.73 33.54
CA LEU A 368 -0.62 -6.03 34.15
C LEU A 368 -0.65 -5.93 35.67
N VAL A 369 0.31 -5.22 36.28
CA VAL A 369 0.34 -5.02 37.74
C VAL A 369 -0.93 -4.32 38.22
N ASP A 370 -1.32 -3.23 37.56
CA ASP A 370 -2.55 -2.48 37.88
C ASP A 370 -3.80 -3.36 37.75
N SER A 371 -3.91 -4.14 36.67
CA SER A 371 -5.06 -5.03 36.44
C SER A 371 -5.14 -6.14 37.50
N VAL A 372 -3.99 -6.71 37.90
CA VAL A 372 -3.93 -7.73 38.96
C VAL A 372 -4.28 -7.10 40.31
N ALA A 373 -3.77 -5.91 40.62
CA ALA A 373 -4.07 -5.19 41.84
C ALA A 373 -5.57 -4.88 41.98
N GLU A 374 -6.22 -4.39 40.90
CA GLU A 374 -7.66 -4.15 40.88
C GLU A 374 -8.48 -5.42 41.15
N ILE A 375 -8.05 -6.56 40.60
CA ILE A 375 -8.74 -7.84 40.80
C ILE A 375 -8.57 -8.33 42.24
N CYS A 376 -7.36 -8.25 42.78
CA CYS A 376 -7.11 -8.58 44.18
C CYS A 376 -7.98 -7.72 45.11
N GLN A 377 -8.11 -6.41 44.85
CA GLN A 377 -8.99 -5.53 45.62
C GLN A 377 -10.47 -5.93 45.51
N LYS A 378 -10.95 -6.32 44.32
CA LYS A 378 -12.33 -6.81 44.13
C LYS A 378 -12.60 -8.09 44.90
N ILE A 379 -11.65 -9.03 44.92
CA ILE A 379 -11.76 -10.28 45.68
C ILE A 379 -11.79 -10.00 47.19
N LEU A 380 -10.93 -9.10 47.67
CA LEU A 380 -10.88 -8.69 49.08
C LEU A 380 -12.17 -8.01 49.54
N LYS A 381 -12.76 -7.13 48.72
CA LYS A 381 -14.06 -6.53 49.01
C LYS A 381 -15.19 -7.56 49.09
N ASN A 382 -15.25 -8.49 48.13
CA ASN A 382 -16.28 -9.54 48.12
C ASN A 382 -16.14 -10.54 49.28
N SER A 383 -14.93 -10.78 49.77
CA SER A 383 -14.70 -11.61 50.96
C SER A 383 -15.02 -10.86 52.26
N SER A 384 -14.81 -9.54 52.33
CA SER A 384 -15.24 -8.73 53.48
C SER A 384 -16.76 -8.59 53.63
N SER A 385 -17.54 -8.73 52.55
CA SER A 385 -19.01 -8.77 52.59
C SER A 385 -19.58 -10.14 52.99
N ILE A 386 -18.76 -11.20 52.97
CA ILE A 386 -19.12 -12.55 53.42
C ILE A 386 -18.40 -12.74 54.75
N GLY A 387 -19.01 -12.26 55.84
CA GLY A 387 -18.36 -12.05 57.16
C GLY A 387 -17.44 -13.16 57.67
N ASN A 388 -16.16 -13.10 57.31
CA ASN A 388 -15.09 -13.86 57.93
C ASN A 388 -13.91 -12.91 58.14
N SER A 389 -13.91 -12.26 59.31
CA SER A 389 -13.07 -11.11 59.67
C SER A 389 -11.64 -11.45 60.09
N ASP A 390 -11.18 -12.70 59.98
CA ASP A 390 -10.06 -13.11 60.85
C ASP A 390 -8.70 -13.29 60.19
N ASN A 391 -8.53 -13.10 58.87
CA ASN A 391 -7.21 -13.36 58.23
C ASN A 391 -6.79 -12.45 57.07
N VAL A 392 -7.10 -11.14 57.11
CA VAL A 392 -6.57 -10.21 56.09
C VAL A 392 -5.69 -9.14 56.76
N LYS A 393 -4.40 -9.43 56.90
CA LYS A 393 -3.37 -8.42 57.21
C LYS A 393 -2.89 -7.76 55.92
N VAL A 394 -3.23 -6.50 55.74
CA VAL A 394 -2.72 -5.62 54.68
C VAL A 394 -1.34 -5.11 55.11
N LEU A 395 -0.29 -5.51 54.40
CA LEU A 395 1.05 -4.92 54.53
C LEU A 395 1.36 -4.14 53.26
N ASN A 396 1.17 -2.83 53.32
CA ASN A 396 1.66 -1.90 52.30
C ASN A 396 3.10 -1.51 52.65
N LYS A 397 4.04 -1.86 51.78
CA LYS A 397 5.34 -1.19 51.68
C LYS A 397 5.76 -1.17 50.21
N PHE A 398 5.81 0.04 49.66
CA PHE A 398 6.38 0.35 48.35
C PHE A 398 7.81 0.84 48.57
N ASP A 399 8.79 0.32 47.82
CA ASP A 399 10.14 0.89 47.74
C ASP A 399 10.64 0.88 46.28
N ASP A 400 11.35 1.96 45.93
CA ASP A 400 11.62 2.53 44.60
C ASP A 400 12.68 1.83 43.72
N THR A 401 12.89 0.52 43.84
CA THR A 401 14.00 -0.15 43.13
C THR A 401 13.58 -1.44 42.45
N GLY A 402 12.84 -1.35 41.35
CA GLY A 402 12.95 -2.14 40.10
C GLY A 402 13.03 -3.69 40.12
N GLU A 403 13.06 -4.36 41.26
CA GLU A 403 13.06 -5.80 41.44
C GLU A 403 11.95 -6.17 42.43
N GLU A 404 10.73 -6.35 41.93
CA GLU A 404 9.62 -6.83 42.76
C GLU A 404 9.68 -8.34 42.94
N LYS A 405 10.08 -8.79 44.14
CA LYS A 405 9.60 -10.06 44.69
C LYS A 405 8.19 -9.85 45.23
N VAL A 406 7.21 -10.10 44.38
CA VAL A 406 5.80 -10.14 44.74
C VAL A 406 5.53 -11.39 45.60
N ASN A 407 5.39 -11.23 46.92
CA ASN A 407 5.02 -12.31 47.83
C ASN A 407 3.56 -12.16 48.27
N PHE A 408 2.64 -12.46 47.36
CA PHE A 408 1.23 -12.68 47.67
C PHE A 408 1.01 -14.19 47.88
N GLY A 409 0.20 -14.56 48.88
CA GLY A 409 -0.15 -15.96 49.14
C GLY A 409 -0.57 -16.70 47.86
N ARG A 410 0.08 -17.84 47.57
CA ARG A 410 -0.09 -18.77 46.43
C ARG A 410 -0.78 -18.16 45.19
N ILE A 411 -0.15 -17.17 44.56
CA ILE A 411 -0.43 -16.83 43.15
C ILE A 411 0.56 -17.63 42.29
N ASN A 412 0.10 -18.73 41.71
CA ASN A 412 0.91 -19.50 40.76
C ASN A 412 0.79 -18.86 39.37
N ILE A 413 1.81 -18.13 38.95
CA ILE A 413 1.95 -17.66 37.56
C ILE A 413 2.42 -18.85 36.73
N ILE A 414 1.48 -19.51 36.04
CA ILE A 414 1.82 -20.58 35.10
C ILE A 414 2.05 -19.94 33.73
N LYS A 415 3.30 -19.97 33.27
CA LYS A 415 3.65 -19.64 31.89
C LYS A 415 3.29 -20.84 31.02
N MET A 416 2.17 -20.77 30.31
CA MET A 416 1.83 -21.74 29.25
C MET A 416 2.53 -21.39 27.94
#